data_AF-A0AA37PMK7-F1
#
_entry.id   AF-A0AA37PMK7-F1
#
_cell.length_a   1.000
_cell.length_b   1.000
_cell.length_c   1.000
_cell.angle_alpha   90.00
_cell.angle_beta   90.00
_cell.angle_gamma   90.00
#
_symmetry.space_group_name_H-M   'P 1'
#
loop_
_entity.id
_entity.type
_entity.pdbx_description
1 polymer ?
#
loop_
_entity_poly.entity_id
_entity_poly.type
_entity_poly.pdbx_seq_one_letter_code
_entity_poly.pdbx_strand_id
1 'polypeptide(L)'
;MLSALTEEEWQGPASAAMATAATPYVAWMITAAERAEQAASKAEAAAAAYETAFAATVPPPQIVTNRTQLARLLATNVIGQNTPAIAATEAQMLSATTASQYTIGR
;
A
#
# COMPACT_ATOMS: atom_id res chain seq x y z
N MET A 1 -21.40 25.61 16.97
CA MET A 1 -21.65 26.75 16.05
C MET A 1 -23.14 27.00 15.81
N LEU A 2 -24.00 25.98 15.65
CA LEU A 2 -25.46 26.19 15.67
C LEU A 2 -25.99 26.56 17.08
N SER A 3 -25.42 25.96 18.12
CA SER A 3 -25.81 26.17 19.53
C SER A 3 -25.68 27.63 19.97
N ALA A 4 -24.65 28.35 19.48
CA ALA A 4 -24.44 29.76 19.81
C ALA A 4 -25.55 30.68 19.26
N LEU A 5 -26.17 30.33 18.12
CA LEU A 5 -27.32 31.07 17.56
C LEU A 5 -28.62 30.86 18.35
N THR A 6 -28.71 29.74 19.08
CA THR A 6 -29.88 29.40 19.90
C THR A 6 -29.73 29.80 21.36
N GLU A 7 -28.50 30.02 21.83
CA GLU A 7 -28.20 30.24 23.25
C GLU A 7 -27.93 31.71 23.61
N GLU A 8 -27.36 32.52 22.72
CA GLU A 8 -27.03 33.93 23.01
C GLU A 8 -27.83 34.91 22.13
N GLU A 9 -28.76 35.61 22.77
CA GLU A 9 -29.39 36.88 22.37
C GLU A 9 -30.36 36.90 21.16
N TRP A 10 -30.32 35.94 20.23
CA TRP A 10 -31.23 35.86 19.06
C TRP A 10 -32.17 34.64 19.08
N GLN A 11 -33.01 34.53 20.11
CA GLN A 11 -34.01 33.44 20.26
C GLN A 11 -35.35 33.72 19.54
N GLY A 12 -35.30 34.26 18.32
CA GLY A 12 -36.50 34.54 17.52
C GLY A 12 -36.89 33.38 16.57
N PRO A 13 -38.14 33.33 16.07
CA PRO A 13 -38.57 32.35 15.05
C PRO A 13 -37.67 32.30 13.80
N ALA A 14 -37.04 33.42 13.46
CA ALA A 14 -36.08 33.53 12.36
C ALA A 14 -34.77 32.75 12.61
N SER A 15 -34.25 32.75 13.84
CA SER A 15 -33.05 31.99 14.21
C SER A 15 -33.32 30.48 14.17
N ALA A 16 -34.48 30.05 14.67
CA ALA A 16 -34.91 28.64 14.58
C ALA A 16 -35.08 28.16 13.12
N ALA A 17 -35.62 29.02 12.24
CA ALA A 17 -35.73 28.73 10.81
C ALA A 17 -34.35 28.58 10.15
N MET A 18 -33.40 29.45 10.48
CA MET A 18 -32.02 29.37 9.97
C MET A 18 -31.27 28.14 10.50
N ALA A 19 -31.45 27.79 11.77
CA ALA A 19 -30.90 26.57 12.35
C ALA A 19 -31.42 25.32 11.63
N THR A 20 -32.73 25.27 11.35
CA THR A 20 -33.37 24.17 10.62
C THR A 20 -32.85 24.05 9.18
N ALA A 21 -32.63 25.18 8.50
CA ALA A 21 -32.09 25.21 7.15
C ALA A 21 -30.61 24.72 7.08
N ALA A 22 -29.83 24.93 8.15
CA ALA A 22 -28.43 24.51 8.22
C ALA A 22 -28.23 23.03 8.59
N THR A 23 -29.22 22.37 9.22
CA THR A 23 -29.19 20.95 9.60
C THR A 23 -28.70 20.00 8.48
N PRO A 24 -29.22 20.04 7.24
CA PRO A 24 -28.75 19.14 6.18
C PRO A 24 -27.28 19.36 5.80
N TYR A 25 -26.79 20.60 5.89
CA TYR A 25 -25.40 20.92 5.60
C TYR A 25 -24.47 20.40 6.71
N VAL A 26 -24.86 20.55 7.98
CA VAL A 26 -24.11 19.99 9.12
C VAL A 26 -24.07 18.46 9.03
N ALA A 27 -25.20 17.82 8.70
CA ALA A 27 -25.24 16.37 8.48
C ALA A 27 -24.31 15.93 7.36
N TRP A 28 -24.31 16.65 6.23
CA TRP A 28 -23.39 16.38 5.13
C TRP A 28 -21.93 16.53 5.56
N MET A 29 -21.57 17.59 6.29
CA MET A 29 -20.19 17.79 6.77
C MET A 29 -19.72 16.66 7.68
N ILE A 30 -20.58 16.15 8.57
CA ILE A 30 -20.25 15.00 9.43
C ILE A 30 -19.94 13.77 8.58
N THR A 31 -20.82 13.44 7.63
CA THR A 31 -20.60 12.29 6.74
C THR A 31 -19.37 12.46 5.84
N ALA A 32 -19.07 13.70 5.43
CA ALA A 32 -17.89 14.01 4.64
C ALA A 32 -16.60 13.85 5.47
N ALA A 33 -16.62 14.27 6.74
CA ALA A 33 -15.52 14.06 7.67
C ALA A 33 -15.24 12.57 7.90
N GLU A 34 -16.27 11.77 8.18
CA GLU A 34 -16.14 10.32 8.33
C GLU A 34 -15.54 9.65 7.08
N ARG A 35 -15.99 10.08 5.88
CA ARG A 35 -15.44 9.59 4.61
C ARG A 35 -13.99 10.01 4.41
N ALA A 36 -13.63 11.22 4.79
CA ALA A 36 -12.25 11.71 4.70
C ALA A 36 -11.32 10.90 5.62
N GLU A 37 -11.74 10.61 6.85
CA GLU A 37 -10.99 9.76 7.79
C GLU A 37 -10.80 8.35 7.23
N GLN A 38 -11.86 7.74 6.69
CA GLN A 38 -11.78 6.42 6.06
C GLN A 38 -10.86 6.42 4.82
N ALA A 39 -10.91 7.48 4.01
CA ALA A 39 -10.06 7.61 2.83
C ALA A 39 -8.59 7.77 3.23
N ALA A 40 -8.29 8.55 4.27
CA ALA A 40 -6.94 8.70 4.81
C ALA A 40 -6.39 7.35 5.30
N SER A 41 -7.16 6.63 6.13
CA SER A 41 -6.78 5.29 6.61
C SER A 41 -6.51 4.31 5.46
N LYS A 42 -7.34 4.33 4.40
CA LYS A 42 -7.12 3.49 3.21
C LYS A 42 -5.88 3.90 2.43
N ALA A 43 -5.60 5.20 2.32
CA ALA A 43 -4.40 5.68 1.64
C ALA A 43 -3.12 5.27 2.38
N GLU A 44 -3.11 5.35 3.71
CA GLU A 44 -2.01 4.85 4.54
C GLU A 44 -1.82 3.34 4.40
N ALA A 45 -2.90 2.56 4.42
CA ALA A 45 -2.84 1.12 4.20
C ALA A 45 -2.29 0.77 2.80
N ALA A 46 -2.69 1.51 1.76
CA ALA A 46 -2.18 1.33 0.41
C ALA A 46 -0.68 1.68 0.31
N ALA A 47 -0.24 2.76 0.97
CA ALA A 47 1.16 3.13 1.03
C ALA A 47 2.00 2.05 1.74
N ALA A 48 1.53 1.54 2.88
CA ALA A 48 2.19 0.47 3.61
C ALA A 48 2.26 -0.83 2.79
N ALA A 49 1.19 -1.18 2.07
CA ALA A 49 1.18 -2.34 1.16
C ALA A 49 2.18 -2.17 0.01
N TYR A 50 2.28 -0.97 -0.57
CA TYR A 50 3.26 -0.65 -1.60
C TYR A 50 4.70 -0.76 -1.08
N GLU A 51 4.99 -0.18 0.09
CA GLU A 51 6.33 -0.26 0.70
C GLU A 51 6.71 -1.71 1.03
N THR A 52 5.76 -2.50 1.52
CA THR A 52 5.94 -3.93 1.78
C THR A 52 6.25 -4.69 0.49
N ALA A 53 5.48 -4.43 -0.58
CA ALA A 53 5.70 -5.08 -1.87
C ALA A 53 7.03 -4.66 -2.53
N PHE A 54 7.40 -3.39 -2.38
CA PHE A 54 8.66 -2.87 -2.88
C PHE A 54 9.85 -3.53 -2.15
N ALA A 55 9.80 -3.61 -0.82
CA ALA A 55 10.84 -4.26 -0.02
C ALA A 55 10.91 -5.78 -0.28
N ALA A 56 9.78 -6.42 -0.57
CA ALA A 56 9.72 -7.84 -0.89
C ALA A 56 10.20 -8.16 -2.32
N THR A 57 10.29 -7.18 -3.23
CA THR A 57 10.67 -7.42 -4.63
C THR A 57 12.16 -7.68 -4.77
N VAL A 58 12.53 -8.71 -5.55
CA VAL A 58 13.94 -9.03 -5.84
C VAL A 58 14.63 -7.87 -6.57
N PRO A 59 15.71 -7.29 -6.03
CA PRO A 59 16.42 -6.17 -6.66
C PRO A 59 16.98 -6.55 -8.05
N PRO A 60 16.84 -5.68 -9.08
CA PRO A 60 17.37 -5.94 -10.41
C PRO A 60 18.87 -6.32 -10.47
N PRO A 61 19.77 -5.75 -9.65
CA PRO A 61 21.18 -6.15 -9.63
C PRO A 61 21.42 -7.62 -9.22
N GLN A 62 20.55 -8.19 -8.38
CA GLN A 62 20.66 -9.59 -7.97
C GLN A 62 20.30 -10.53 -9.14
N ILE A 63 19.30 -10.15 -9.94
CA ILE A 63 18.92 -10.88 -11.16
C ILE A 63 20.08 -10.86 -12.16
N VAL A 64 20.70 -9.71 -12.38
CA VAL A 64 21.85 -9.58 -13.29
C VAL A 64 23.03 -10.44 -12.80
N THR A 65 23.34 -10.39 -11.49
CA THR A 65 24.40 -11.23 -10.91
C THR A 65 24.12 -12.71 -11.12
N ASN A 66 22.90 -13.17 -10.81
CA ASN A 66 22.52 -14.56 -11.01
C ASN A 66 22.61 -14.98 -12.49
N ARG A 67 22.13 -14.15 -13.42
CA ARG A 67 22.19 -14.42 -14.86
C ARG A 67 23.62 -14.45 -15.40
N THR A 68 24.50 -13.55 -14.93
CA THR A 68 25.92 -13.57 -15.31
C THR A 68 26.67 -14.76 -14.73
N GLN A 69 26.28 -15.25 -13.55
CA GLN A 69 26.83 -16.45 -12.95
C GLN A 69 26.36 -17.70 -13.69
N LEU A 70 25.06 -17.80 -14.00
CA LEU A 70 24.49 -18.88 -14.79
C LEU A 70 25.15 -18.99 -16.17
N ALA A 71 25.31 -17.87 -16.87
CA ALA A 71 25.98 -17.82 -18.17
C ALA A 71 27.45 -18.30 -18.09
N ARG A 72 28.18 -17.91 -17.04
CA ARG A 72 29.56 -18.37 -16.80
C ARG A 72 29.61 -19.88 -16.55
N LEU A 73 28.76 -20.39 -15.65
CA LEU A 73 28.72 -21.81 -15.29
C LEU A 73 28.39 -22.68 -16.50
N LEU A 74 27.44 -22.25 -17.34
CA LEU A 74 27.10 -22.92 -18.60
C LEU A 74 28.28 -22.93 -19.59
N ALA A 75 28.95 -21.79 -19.78
CA ALA A 75 30.11 -21.69 -20.67
C ALA A 75 31.27 -22.61 -20.24
N THR A 76 31.45 -22.82 -18.94
CA THR A 76 32.47 -23.71 -18.39
C THR A 76 32.00 -25.17 -18.22
N ASN A 77 30.76 -25.51 -18.59
CA ASN A 77 30.20 -26.86 -18.39
C ASN A 77 30.54 -27.85 -19.51
N VAL A 78 31.77 -27.84 -20.02
CA VAL A 78 32.19 -28.63 -21.20
C VAL A 78 32.09 -30.14 -20.97
N ILE A 79 32.33 -30.60 -19.75
CA ILE A 79 32.29 -32.02 -19.36
C ILE A 79 31.24 -32.33 -18.28
N GLY A 80 30.27 -31.42 -18.08
CA GLY A 80 29.15 -31.65 -17.16
C GLY A 80 29.43 -31.45 -15.66
N GLN A 81 30.64 -31.07 -15.26
CA GLN A 81 31.01 -30.90 -13.84
C GLN A 81 30.26 -29.77 -13.11
N ASN A 82 29.80 -28.74 -13.84
CA ASN A 82 29.14 -27.56 -13.25
C ASN A 82 27.62 -27.71 -13.14
N THR A 83 27.07 -28.84 -13.57
CA THR A 83 25.63 -29.14 -13.51
C THR A 83 25.00 -28.94 -12.11
N PRO A 84 25.60 -29.39 -10.99
CA PRO A 84 25.03 -29.13 -9.67
C PRO A 84 25.10 -27.64 -9.26
N ALA A 85 26.12 -26.90 -9.69
CA ALA A 85 26.23 -25.47 -9.43
C ALA A 85 25.21 -24.64 -10.23
N ILE A 86 24.88 -25.07 -11.45
CA ILE A 86 23.80 -24.49 -12.27
C ILE A 86 22.46 -24.68 -11.55
N ALA A 87 22.15 -25.90 -11.13
CA ALA A 87 20.91 -26.20 -10.42
C ALA A 87 20.78 -25.39 -9.11
N ALA A 88 21.88 -25.21 -8.37
CA ALA A 88 21.90 -24.38 -7.17
C ALA A 88 21.61 -22.89 -7.48
N THR A 89 22.19 -22.37 -8.57
CA THR A 89 22.00 -20.98 -9.01
C THR A 89 20.56 -20.71 -9.45
N GLU A 90 19.92 -21.68 -10.12
CA GLU A 90 18.51 -21.62 -10.49
C GLU A 90 17.59 -21.74 -9.27
N ALA A 91 17.89 -22.67 -8.35
CA ALA A 91 17.15 -22.84 -7.11
C ALA A 91 17.18 -21.57 -6.24
N GLN A 92 18.29 -20.84 -6.23
CA GLN A 92 18.42 -19.58 -5.50
C GLN A 92 17.51 -18.47 -6.05
N MET A 93 17.31 -18.41 -7.37
CA MET A 93 16.36 -17.46 -7.98
C MET A 93 14.90 -17.85 -7.72
N LEU A 94 14.61 -19.15 -7.77
CA LEU A 94 13.29 -19.68 -7.43
C LEU A 94 12.93 -19.38 -5.98
N SER A 95 13.82 -19.63 -5.02
CA SER A 95 13.56 -19.35 -3.61
C SER A 95 13.40 -17.87 -3.32
N ALA A 96 14.18 -16.99 -3.98
CA ALA A 96 14.03 -15.54 -3.86
C ALA A 96 12.67 -15.06 -4.36
N THR A 97 12.20 -15.59 -5.50
CA THR A 97 10.88 -15.23 -6.06
C THR A 97 9.74 -15.75 -5.20
N THR A 98 9.85 -16.97 -4.66
CA THR A 98 8.86 -17.53 -3.74
C THR A 98 8.79 -16.76 -2.42
N ALA A 99 9.93 -16.30 -1.89
CA ALA A 99 9.97 -15.43 -0.72
C ALA A 99 9.27 -14.09 -0.97
N SER A 100 9.53 -13.46 -2.13
CA SER A 100 8.81 -12.26 -2.56
C SER A 100 7.29 -12.47 -2.63
N GLN A 101 6.84 -13.59 -3.22
CA GLN A 101 5.41 -13.91 -3.31
C GLN A 101 4.76 -14.15 -1.95
N TYR A 102 5.44 -14.84 -1.03
CA TYR A 102 4.92 -15.11 0.31
C TYR A 102 4.78 -13.83 1.15
N THR A 103 5.73 -12.90 1.03
CA THR A 103 5.72 -11.63 1.77
C THR A 103 4.68 -10.64 1.23
N ILE A 104 4.35 -10.69 -0.06
CA ILE A 104 3.34 -9.80 -0.68
C ILE A 104 1.90 -10.30 -0.44
N GLY A 105 1.71 -11.62 -0.29
CA GLY A 105 0.39 -12.24 -0.14
C GLY A 105 -0.16 -12.31 1.30
N ARG A 106 0.55 -11.75 2.28
CA ARG A 106 0.14 -11.65 3.69
C ARG A 106 -0.23 -10.21 4.03
#